data_AF-A0AAW9VGV6-F1
#
_entry.id   AF-A0AAW9VGV6-F1
#
_cell.length_a   1.000
_cell.length_b   1.000
_cell.length_c   1.000
_cell.angle_alpha   90.00
_cell.angle_beta   90.00
_cell.angle_gamma   90.00
#
_symmetry.space_group_name_H-M   'P 1'
#
loop_
_entity.id
_entity.type
_entity.pdbx_description
1 polymer ?
#
loop_
_entity_poly.entity_id
_entity_poly.type
_entity_poly.pdbx_seq_one_letter_code
_entity_poly.pdbx_strand_id
1 'polypeptide(L)'
;MKKKIALLTCLLISSFSMANQININKAFSDNCSTYLNKEKRISTITLGEQDVNNKRAFFTITLRDGDANTKEISVLESVGNDYGKAMFQLMNTAYLSNSNIKITGCLTNKISAASISYK
;
A
#
# COMPACT_ATOMS: atom_id res chain seq x y z
N MET A 1 -12.34 -50.73 50.36
CA MET A 1 -12.45 -49.26 50.45
C MET A 1 -11.07 -48.63 50.57
N LYS A 2 -10.60 -47.93 49.52
CA LYS A 2 -9.57 -46.89 49.61
C LYS A 2 -9.98 -45.78 48.62
N LYS A 3 -10.48 -44.67 49.15
CA LYS A 3 -10.56 -43.38 48.44
C LYS A 3 -9.23 -42.66 48.68
N LYS A 4 -8.70 -41.98 47.65
CA LYS A 4 -8.07 -40.63 47.68
C LYS A 4 -7.53 -40.34 46.27
N ILE A 5 -8.14 -39.43 45.53
CA ILE A 5 -7.89 -37.98 45.36
C ILE A 5 -7.21 -37.73 44.00
N ALA A 6 -7.80 -36.76 43.30
CA ALA A 6 -7.62 -36.33 41.92
C ALA A 6 -6.18 -36.06 41.46
N LEU A 7 -5.96 -36.23 40.15
CA LEU A 7 -5.16 -35.29 39.38
C LEU A 7 -5.84 -35.04 38.02
N LEU A 8 -6.45 -33.87 37.90
CA LEU A 8 -7.07 -33.36 36.68
C LEU A 8 -5.93 -32.79 35.81
N THR A 9 -5.39 -33.57 34.88
CA THR A 9 -4.42 -33.06 33.89
C THR A 9 -5.17 -32.41 32.74
N CYS A 10 -5.34 -31.10 32.87
CA CYS A 10 -5.76 -30.19 31.82
C CYS A 10 -4.68 -30.16 30.71
N LEU A 11 -4.72 -31.11 29.78
CA LEU A 11 -3.96 -31.00 28.52
C LEU A 11 -4.80 -30.22 27.52
N LEU A 12 -4.76 -28.90 27.71
CA LEU A 12 -5.00 -27.92 26.66
C LEU A 12 -4.02 -28.21 25.52
N ILE A 13 -4.43 -29.01 24.55
CA ILE A 13 -3.76 -29.03 23.25
C ILE A 13 -4.24 -27.75 22.57
N SER A 14 -3.48 -26.70 22.88
CA SER A 14 -3.47 -25.40 22.24
C SER A 14 -3.81 -25.54 20.77
N SER A 15 -4.91 -24.90 20.39
CA SER A 15 -5.18 -24.48 19.03
C SER A 15 -3.90 -23.91 18.44
N PHE A 16 -3.24 -24.68 17.57
CA PHE A 16 -2.27 -24.13 16.67
C PHE A 16 -3.06 -23.20 15.75
N SER A 17 -3.10 -21.93 16.15
CA SER A 17 -3.50 -20.85 15.28
C SER A 17 -2.74 -21.07 14.00
N MET A 18 -3.46 -21.30 12.91
CA MET A 18 -2.96 -21.00 11.58
C MET A 18 -2.32 -19.63 11.72
N ALA A 19 -1.00 -19.55 11.63
CA ALA A 19 -0.32 -18.28 11.60
C ALA A 19 -0.97 -17.56 10.43
N ASN A 20 -1.71 -16.48 10.74
CA ASN A 20 -2.28 -15.59 9.75
C ASN A 20 -1.17 -15.36 8.74
N GLN A 21 -1.43 -15.70 7.48
CA GLN A 21 -0.57 -15.36 6.37
C GLN A 21 -0.34 -13.86 6.47
N ILE A 22 0.80 -13.45 7.05
CA ILE A 22 1.06 -12.03 7.26
C ILE A 22 1.37 -11.53 5.87
N ASN A 23 0.36 -10.90 5.25
CA ASN A 23 0.44 -10.30 3.93
C ASN A 23 1.26 -9.01 4.07
N ILE A 24 2.54 -9.22 4.35
CA ILE A 24 3.59 -8.25 4.51
C ILE A 24 4.08 -7.94 3.11
N ASN A 25 3.85 -6.70 2.68
CA ASN A 25 3.73 -6.24 1.30
C ASN A 25 2.34 -6.54 0.75
N LYS A 26 1.38 -5.62 0.93
CA LYS A 26 0.37 -5.46 -0.11
C LYS A 26 1.16 -5.12 -1.39
N ALA A 27 1.48 -6.13 -2.19
CA ALA A 27 1.70 -5.96 -3.61
C ALA A 27 0.35 -5.51 -4.15
N PHE A 28 0.07 -4.20 -4.03
CA PHE A 28 -1.03 -3.61 -4.74
C PHE A 28 -0.83 -3.98 -6.21
N SER A 29 -1.90 -4.41 -6.87
CA SER A 29 -1.91 -5.03 -8.21
C SER A 29 -0.77 -4.58 -9.11
N ASP A 30 -0.11 -5.50 -9.82
CA ASP A 30 1.01 -5.16 -10.69
C ASP A 30 0.57 -4.31 -11.90
N ASN A 31 0.46 -2.99 -11.74
CA ASN A 31 -0.26 -2.13 -12.68
C ASN A 31 0.36 -0.73 -12.94
N CYS A 32 1.51 -0.38 -12.35
CA CYS A 32 2.16 0.91 -12.65
C CYS A 32 2.50 1.00 -14.14
N SER A 33 3.10 -0.07 -14.67
CA SER A 33 3.52 -0.16 -16.08
C SER A 33 2.37 0.04 -17.07
N THR A 34 1.14 -0.34 -16.70
CA THR A 34 -0.07 -0.14 -17.51
C THR A 34 -0.38 1.34 -17.75
N TYR A 35 0.01 2.21 -16.82
CA TYR A 35 -0.26 3.64 -16.84
C TYR A 35 0.98 4.50 -17.15
N LEU A 36 2.10 3.86 -17.48
CA LEU A 36 3.32 4.55 -17.87
C LEU A 36 3.08 5.47 -19.07
N ASN A 37 3.56 6.71 -18.98
CA ASN A 37 3.43 7.79 -19.94
C ASN A 37 1.99 8.20 -20.31
N LYS A 38 0.98 7.71 -19.58
CA LYS A 38 -0.41 8.14 -19.75
C LYS A 38 -0.74 9.27 -18.80
N GLU A 39 -1.52 10.23 -19.28
CA GLU A 39 -2.05 11.30 -18.44
C GLU A 39 -3.37 10.86 -17.83
N LYS A 40 -3.43 10.87 -16.50
CA LYS A 40 -4.61 10.48 -15.74
C LYS A 40 -4.77 11.38 -14.53
N ARG A 41 -6.01 11.60 -14.12
CA ARG A 41 -6.31 12.31 -12.88
C ARG A 41 -6.28 11.34 -11.71
N ILE A 42 -5.71 11.76 -10.58
CA ILE A 42 -5.78 11.01 -9.33
C ILE A 42 -7.23 11.05 -8.81
N SER A 43 -7.78 9.88 -8.48
CA SER A 43 -9.10 9.77 -7.84
C SER A 43 -9.00 9.74 -6.32
N THR A 44 -8.00 9.06 -5.78
CA THR A 44 -7.82 8.91 -4.33
C THR A 44 -6.34 8.78 -4.00
N ILE A 45 -5.93 9.34 -2.87
CA ILE A 45 -4.62 9.11 -2.26
C ILE A 45 -4.87 8.42 -0.92
N THR A 46 -4.28 7.24 -0.73
CA THR A 46 -4.41 6.46 0.50
C THR A 46 -3.07 6.45 1.23
N LEU A 47 -3.06 6.89 2.48
CA LEU A 47 -1.92 6.78 3.39
C LEU A 47 -2.03 5.49 4.20
N GLY A 48 -0.90 4.81 4.43
CA GLY A 48 -0.85 3.61 5.24
C GLY A 48 0.47 3.49 5.99
N GLU A 49 0.48 2.67 7.03
CA GLU A 49 1.68 2.34 7.79
C GLU A 49 2.05 0.87 7.54
N GLN A 50 3.32 0.60 7.27
CA GLN A 50 3.88 -0.74 7.17
C GLN A 50 4.77 -1.00 8.39
N ASP A 51 4.37 -1.98 9.21
CA ASP A 51 5.08 -2.36 10.44
C ASP A 51 5.87 -3.66 10.23
N VAL A 52 6.81 -3.62 9.28
CA VAL A 52 7.61 -4.79 8.89
C VAL A 52 9.06 -4.38 8.97
N ASN A 53 9.73 -4.81 10.03
CA ASN A 53 11.16 -4.57 10.32
C ASN A 53 11.57 -3.08 10.48
N ASN A 54 10.71 -2.12 10.12
CA ASN A 54 10.85 -0.70 10.44
C ASN A 54 9.52 0.00 10.13
N LYS A 55 8.94 0.77 11.06
CA LYS A 55 7.69 1.52 10.82
C LYS A 55 7.91 2.51 9.67
N ARG A 56 7.28 2.25 8.52
CA ARG A 56 7.38 3.09 7.33
C ARG A 56 5.99 3.50 6.88
N ALA A 57 5.74 4.80 6.84
CA ALA A 57 4.54 5.34 6.23
C ALA A 57 4.68 5.30 4.71
N PHE A 58 3.75 4.65 4.02
CA PHE A 58 3.69 4.59 2.56
C PHE A 58 2.39 5.24 2.07
N PHE A 59 2.32 5.52 0.79
CA PHE A 59 1.07 5.95 0.18
C PHE A 59 0.86 5.28 -1.17
N THR A 60 -0.42 5.18 -1.54
CA THR A 60 -0.86 4.67 -2.83
C THR A 60 -1.83 5.66 -3.46
N ILE A 61 -2.05 5.51 -4.76
CA ILE A 61 -3.04 6.30 -5.50
C ILE A 61 -3.97 5.41 -6.29
N THR A 62 -5.17 5.88 -6.57
CA THR A 62 -6.00 5.38 -7.67
C THR A 62 -6.11 6.46 -8.74
N LEU A 63 -6.20 6.05 -10.00
CA LEU A 63 -6.40 6.95 -11.14
C LEU A 63 -7.84 6.83 -11.64
N ARG A 64 -8.37 7.90 -12.25
CA ARG A 64 -9.62 7.81 -13.02
C ARG A 64 -9.33 7.25 -14.41
N ASP A 65 -10.03 6.19 -14.78
CA ASP A 65 -9.90 5.52 -16.07
C ASP A 65 -11.28 5.33 -16.72
N GLY A 66 -11.72 6.36 -17.46
CA GLY A 66 -13.11 6.46 -17.92
C GLY A 66 -14.05 6.70 -16.75
N ASP A 67 -15.12 5.91 -16.67
CA ASP A 67 -16.14 5.98 -15.61
C ASP A 67 -15.76 5.16 -14.35
N ALA A 68 -14.61 4.49 -14.37
CA ALA A 68 -14.12 3.67 -13.27
C ALA A 68 -12.83 4.22 -12.66
N ASN A 69 -12.51 3.74 -11.47
CA ASN A 69 -11.21 3.96 -10.84
C ASN A 69 -10.31 2.75 -11.07
N THR A 70 -9.01 2.99 -11.19
CA THR A 70 -8.02 1.93 -11.19
C THR A 70 -7.96 1.26 -9.84
N LYS A 71 -7.36 0.06 -9.80
CA LYS A 71 -6.85 -0.49 -8.53
C LYS A 71 -5.76 0.45 -7.96
N GLU A 72 -5.50 0.32 -6.66
CA GLU A 72 -4.43 1.06 -5.99
C GLU A 72 -3.07 0.79 -6.65
N ILE A 73 -2.29 1.85 -6.82
CA ILE A 73 -0.94 1.86 -7.38
C ILE A 73 0.00 2.36 -6.30
N SER A 74 1.03 1.60 -5.98
CA SER A 74 2.03 2.00 -4.97
C SER A 74 3.03 3.02 -5.50
N VAL A 75 3.51 3.88 -4.61
CA VAL A 75 4.68 4.72 -4.84
C VAL A 75 5.92 4.05 -4.25
N LEU A 76 7.08 4.21 -4.92
CA LEU A 76 8.30 3.46 -4.66
C LEU A 76 8.76 3.55 -3.19
N GLU A 77 8.74 4.77 -2.66
CA GLU A 77 9.34 5.09 -1.38
C GLU A 77 8.33 5.53 -0.33
N SER A 78 8.74 5.38 0.93
CA SER A 78 8.03 5.85 2.10
C SER A 78 8.04 7.37 2.20
N VAL A 79 6.96 7.98 2.68
CA VAL A 79 6.89 9.43 3.02
C VAL A 79 7.82 9.81 4.19
N GLY A 80 8.53 8.86 4.78
CA GLY A 80 9.57 9.13 5.77
C GLY A 80 10.86 9.73 5.17
N ASN A 81 11.15 9.52 3.88
CA ASN A 81 12.34 10.06 3.21
C ASN A 81 11.99 11.22 2.26
N ASP A 82 12.99 12.01 1.88
CA ASP A 82 12.79 13.25 1.10
C ASP A 82 12.17 12.99 -0.26
N TYR A 83 12.56 11.91 -0.92
CA TYR A 83 11.97 11.50 -2.19
C TYR A 83 10.48 11.17 -2.03
N GLY A 84 10.10 10.39 -1.01
CA GLY A 84 8.70 10.01 -0.78
C GLY A 84 7.84 11.21 -0.38
N LYS A 85 8.39 12.15 0.40
CA LYS A 85 7.74 13.44 0.70
C LYS A 85 7.52 14.27 -0.56
N ALA A 86 8.53 14.41 -1.41
CA ALA A 86 8.43 15.16 -2.65
C ALA A 86 7.39 14.54 -3.60
N MET A 87 7.39 13.21 -3.73
CA MET A 87 6.40 12.50 -4.55
C MET A 87 4.98 12.67 -3.98
N PHE A 88 4.82 12.57 -2.65
CA PHE A 88 3.53 12.81 -2.01
C PHE A 88 3.05 14.25 -2.23
N GLN A 89 3.93 15.24 -2.07
CA GLN A 89 3.60 16.64 -2.34
C GLN A 89 3.19 16.86 -3.79
N LEU A 90 3.88 16.27 -4.75
CA LEU A 90 3.53 16.33 -6.18
C LEU A 90 2.13 15.76 -6.43
N MET A 91 1.87 14.56 -5.93
CA MET A 91 0.59 13.88 -6.11
C MET A 91 -0.55 14.61 -5.41
N ASN A 92 -0.32 15.08 -4.19
CA ASN A 92 -1.29 15.85 -3.42
C ASN A 92 -1.59 17.20 -4.09
N THR A 93 -0.57 17.87 -4.64
CA THR A 93 -0.75 19.10 -5.41
C THR A 93 -1.63 18.85 -6.62
N ALA A 94 -1.31 17.83 -7.43
CA ALA A 94 -2.11 17.49 -8.61
C ALA A 94 -3.56 17.10 -8.26
N TYR A 95 -3.75 16.39 -7.15
CA TYR A 95 -5.07 16.00 -6.66
C TYR A 95 -5.90 17.23 -6.25
N LEU A 96 -5.33 18.13 -5.44
CA LEU A 96 -5.99 19.34 -4.97
C LEU A 96 -6.24 20.36 -6.09
N SER A 97 -5.32 20.46 -7.06
CA SER A 97 -5.47 21.33 -8.24
C SER A 97 -6.33 20.71 -9.34
N ASN A 98 -6.84 19.48 -9.14
CA ASN A 98 -7.61 18.74 -10.14
C ASN A 98 -6.87 18.59 -11.49
N SER A 99 -5.53 18.56 -11.44
CA SER A 99 -4.65 18.39 -12.59
C SER A 99 -4.43 16.91 -12.90
N ASN A 100 -4.01 16.63 -14.14
CA ASN A 100 -3.56 15.29 -14.47
C ASN A 100 -2.15 15.07 -13.93
N ILE A 101 -1.80 13.82 -13.68
CA ILE A 101 -0.41 13.38 -13.56
C ILE A 101 -0.04 12.55 -14.78
N LYS A 102 1.25 12.55 -15.11
CA LYS A 102 1.87 11.58 -16.01
C LYS A 102 2.86 10.75 -15.21
N ILE A 103 2.63 9.45 -15.13
CA ILE A 103 3.61 8.52 -14.57
C ILE A 103 4.73 8.39 -15.61
N THR A 104 5.96 8.79 -15.26
CA THR A 104 7.10 8.80 -16.18
C THR A 104 8.11 7.70 -15.88
N GLY A 105 7.99 7.03 -14.72
CA GLY A 105 8.84 5.91 -14.35
C GLY A 105 8.14 4.95 -13.39
N CYS A 106 8.38 3.66 -13.60
CA CYS A 106 8.01 2.59 -12.67
C CYS A 106 9.27 1.79 -12.31
N LEU A 107 9.47 1.47 -11.03
CA LEU A 107 10.52 0.59 -10.55
C LEU A 107 9.93 -0.46 -9.61
N THR A 108 10.24 -1.74 -9.83
CA THR A 108 9.59 -2.85 -9.09
C THR A 108 8.05 -2.73 -9.09
N ASN A 109 7.50 -2.24 -10.21
CA ASN A 109 6.09 -1.92 -10.39
C ASN A 109 5.50 -0.85 -9.41
N LYS A 110 6.34 -0.06 -8.77
CA LYS A 110 5.92 1.13 -8.02
C LYS A 110 6.22 2.38 -8.82
N ILE A 111 5.42 3.43 -8.64
CA ILE A 111 5.69 4.73 -9.26
C ILE A 111 7.03 5.25 -8.73
N SER A 112 8.01 5.38 -9.62
CA SER A 112 9.36 5.88 -9.33
C SER A 112 9.61 7.27 -9.93
N ALA A 113 8.76 7.73 -10.84
CA ALA A 113 8.76 9.11 -11.31
C ALA A 113 7.38 9.48 -11.84
N ALA A 114 6.98 10.73 -11.59
CA ALA A 114 5.78 11.32 -12.15
C ALA A 114 5.95 12.83 -12.30
N SER A 115 5.13 13.44 -13.16
CA SER A 115 5.03 14.88 -13.31
C SER A 115 3.58 15.31 -13.30
N ILE A 116 3.31 16.55 -12.88
CA ILE A 116 2.00 17.17 -13.07
C ILE A 116 1.89 17.58 -14.53
N SER A 117 0.81 17.18 -15.19
CA SER A 117 0.42 17.70 -16.50
C SER A 117 -0.64 18.77 -16.24
N TYR A 118 -0.20 20.02 -16.23
CA TYR A 118 -1.09 21.18 -16.11
C TYR A 118 -1.93 21.29 -17.38
N LYS A 119 -3.22 21.53 -17.21
CA LYS A 119 -4.13 21.87 -18.32
C LYS A 119 -3.83 23.26 -18.84
#